data_AF-A0A7S6LWP5-F1
#
_entry.id   AF-A0A7S6LWP5-F1
#
_cell.length_a   1.000
_cell.length_b   1.000
_cell.length_c   1.000
_cell.angle_alpha   90.00
_cell.angle_beta   90.00
_cell.angle_gamma   90.00
#
_symmetry.space_group_name_H-M   'P 1'
#
loop_
_entity.id
_entity.type
_entity.pdbx_description
1 polymer ?
#
loop_
_entity_poly.entity_id
_entity_poly.type
_entity_poly.pdbx_seq_one_letter_code
_entity_poly.pdbx_strand_id
1 'polypeptide(L)'
;MKSPIKANPLRNPGESLNHRLQNIFLDGIVPYFIAALCFVLIAAWEWIRWYTQTSPNPVLFTVMAIPCIATLLWKIYKGRKEVKRIKLGLAGELAVGQFLERLRAQGSHIFHDIPGKGFNLDHVVIHSSGIYVIETKTLSKPDRGESKLVYDGNHILKNSTALDRNPITQVRANSRWLRE
;
A
#
# COMPACT_ATOMS: atom_id res chain seq x y z
N MET A 1 -12.90 24.14 -18.08
CA MET A 1 -12.47 25.14 -17.07
C MET A 1 -11.07 24.73 -16.58
N LYS A 2 -10.11 25.66 -16.47
CA LYS A 2 -8.79 25.39 -15.88
C LYS A 2 -8.89 25.46 -14.36
N SER A 3 -8.18 24.57 -13.66
CA SER A 3 -8.10 24.61 -12.19
C SER A 3 -7.51 25.95 -11.73
N PRO A 4 -8.06 26.58 -10.68
CA PRO A 4 -7.48 27.81 -10.09
C PRO A 4 -6.22 27.53 -9.27
N ILE A 5 -5.94 26.26 -8.94
CA ILE A 5 -4.80 25.85 -8.13
C ILE A 5 -3.57 25.73 -9.03
N LYS A 6 -2.55 26.55 -8.76
CA LYS A 6 -1.34 26.68 -9.60
C LYS A 6 -0.26 25.63 -9.32
N ALA A 7 -0.30 25.00 -8.14
CA ALA A 7 0.69 24.02 -7.71
C ALA A 7 0.01 22.87 -6.98
N ASN A 8 0.61 21.68 -7.03
CA ASN A 8 0.07 20.53 -6.31
C ASN A 8 0.11 20.79 -4.78
N PRO A 9 -0.95 20.43 -4.05
CA PRO A 9 -0.94 20.47 -2.59
C PRO A 9 0.22 19.65 -2.01
N LEU A 10 0.66 20.02 -0.81
CA LEU A 10 1.58 19.19 -0.05
C LEU A 10 0.92 17.87 0.33
N ARG A 11 1.72 16.81 0.32
CA ARG A 11 1.25 15.47 0.64
C ARG A 11 1.12 15.24 2.13
N ASN A 12 0.18 14.37 2.47
CA ASN A 12 0.01 13.87 3.83
C ASN A 12 1.00 12.73 4.15
N PRO A 13 1.28 12.45 5.43
CA PRO A 13 2.04 11.26 5.81
C PRO A 13 1.42 9.99 5.23
N GLY A 14 2.23 9.18 4.55
CA GLY A 14 1.83 7.91 3.95
C GLY A 14 0.83 8.00 2.80
N GLU A 15 0.74 9.14 2.12
CA GLU A 15 -0.16 9.31 0.97
C GLU A 15 0.09 8.28 -0.13
N SER A 16 1.35 7.98 -0.46
CA SER A 16 1.69 6.95 -1.45
C SER A 16 1.34 5.54 -1.00
N LEU A 17 1.45 5.22 0.30
CA LEU A 17 0.95 3.95 0.84
C LEU A 17 -0.58 3.87 0.75
N ASN A 18 -1.27 4.99 1.00
CA ASN A 18 -2.71 5.07 0.86
C ASN A 18 -3.16 4.88 -0.61
N HIS A 19 -2.47 5.51 -1.57
CA HIS A 19 -2.70 5.26 -3.00
C HIS A 19 -2.45 3.81 -3.38
N ARG A 20 -1.39 3.18 -2.85
CA ARG A 20 -1.15 1.75 -3.08
C ARG A 20 -2.27 0.88 -2.53
N LEU A 21 -2.81 1.22 -1.36
CA LEU A 21 -3.96 0.52 -0.78
C LEU A 21 -5.22 0.68 -1.65
N GLN A 22 -5.47 1.88 -2.17
CA GLN A 22 -6.57 2.15 -3.11
C GLN A 22 -6.40 1.35 -4.41
N ASN A 23 -5.19 1.27 -4.96
CA ASN A 23 -4.91 0.48 -6.16
C ASN A 23 -5.19 -1.00 -5.94
N ILE A 24 -4.81 -1.57 -4.79
CA ILE A 24 -5.14 -2.98 -4.48
C ILE A 24 -6.65 -3.19 -4.39
N PHE A 25 -7.39 -2.21 -3.88
CA PHE A 25 -8.85 -2.26 -3.83
C PHE A 25 -9.46 -2.21 -5.24
N LEU A 26 -9.02 -1.28 -6.08
CA LEU A 26 -9.46 -1.16 -7.48
C LEU A 26 -9.13 -2.41 -8.29
N ASP A 27 -7.91 -2.94 -8.18
CA ASP A 27 -7.49 -4.21 -8.79
C ASP A 27 -8.27 -5.41 -8.26
N GLY A 28 -8.80 -5.29 -7.04
CA GLY A 28 -9.69 -6.24 -6.40
C GLY A 28 -11.12 -6.18 -6.94
N ILE A 29 -11.59 -5.00 -7.36
CA ILE A 29 -12.95 -4.78 -7.89
C ILE A 29 -13.10 -5.32 -9.32
N VAL A 30 -12.07 -5.16 -10.17
CA VAL A 30 -12.11 -5.58 -11.59
C VAL A 30 -12.56 -7.04 -11.79
N PRO A 31 -12.07 -8.05 -11.04
CA PRO A 31 -12.59 -9.42 -11.12
C PRO A 31 -14.08 -9.57 -10.84
N TYR A 32 -14.66 -8.77 -9.94
CA TYR A 32 -16.09 -8.83 -9.64
C TYR A 32 -16.92 -8.23 -10.78
N PHE A 33 -16.42 -7.19 -11.45
CA PHE A 33 -17.05 -6.70 -12.67
C PHE A 33 -17.05 -7.76 -13.78
N ILE A 34 -15.93 -8.47 -13.96
CA ILE A 34 -15.84 -9.57 -14.91
C ILE A 34 -16.82 -10.69 -14.54
N ALA A 35 -16.88 -11.08 -13.26
CA ALA A 35 -17.82 -12.09 -12.79
C ALA A 35 -19.28 -11.66 -12.99
N ALA A 36 -19.63 -10.40 -12.68
CA ALA A 36 -20.96 -9.86 -12.90
C ALA A 36 -21.33 -9.86 -14.39
N LEU A 37 -20.41 -9.47 -15.27
CA LEU A 37 -20.60 -9.56 -16.72
C LEU A 37 -20.83 -11.01 -17.16
N CYS A 38 -20.05 -11.96 -16.66
CA CYS A 38 -20.27 -13.38 -16.93
C CYS A 38 -21.66 -13.84 -16.49
N PHE A 39 -22.13 -13.44 -15.30
CA PHE A 39 -23.48 -13.77 -14.83
C PHE A 39 -24.58 -13.16 -15.71
N VAL A 40 -24.41 -11.93 -16.20
CA VAL A 40 -25.33 -11.31 -17.15
C VAL A 40 -25.39 -12.09 -18.46
N LEU A 41 -24.24 -12.52 -18.99
CA LEU A 41 -24.18 -13.34 -20.20
C LEU A 41 -24.81 -14.73 -20.00
N ILE A 42 -24.59 -15.35 -18.85
CA ILE A 42 -25.23 -16.62 -18.47
C ILE A 42 -26.75 -16.43 -18.36
N ALA A 43 -27.22 -15.36 -17.72
CA ALA A 43 -28.65 -15.08 -17.62
C ALA A 43 -29.29 -14.84 -18.99
N ALA A 44 -28.64 -14.07 -19.85
CA ALA A 44 -29.09 -13.85 -21.23
C ALA A 44 -29.18 -15.18 -22.00
N TRP A 45 -28.20 -16.07 -21.83
CA TRP A 45 -28.22 -17.40 -22.41
C TRP A 45 -29.38 -18.26 -21.89
N GLU A 46 -29.66 -18.23 -20.59
CA GLU A 46 -30.81 -18.93 -20.01
C GLU A 46 -32.15 -18.38 -20.52
N TRP A 47 -32.29 -17.06 -20.71
CA TRP A 47 -33.48 -16.46 -21.35
C TRP A 47 -33.69 -16.95 -22.78
N ILE A 48 -32.62 -17.05 -23.57
CA ILE A 48 -32.67 -17.63 -24.92
C ILE A 48 -33.12 -19.08 -24.85
N ARG A 49 -32.50 -19.88 -23.96
CA ARG A 49 -32.85 -21.30 -23.79
C ARG A 49 -34.30 -21.50 -23.34
N TRP A 50 -34.82 -20.63 -22.48
CA TRP A 50 -36.21 -20.64 -22.06
C TRP A 50 -37.15 -20.37 -23.25
N TYR A 51 -36.81 -19.41 -24.10
CA TYR A 51 -37.57 -19.10 -25.31
C TYR A 51 -37.50 -20.22 -26.36
N THR A 52 -36.34 -20.85 -26.54
CA THR A 52 -36.09 -21.90 -27.54
C THR A 52 -36.33 -23.33 -27.03
N GLN A 53 -36.80 -23.49 -25.79
CA GLN A 53 -37.05 -24.78 -25.12
C GLN A 53 -35.87 -25.78 -25.19
N THR A 54 -34.64 -25.27 -25.14
CA THR A 54 -33.43 -26.11 -25.28
C THR A 54 -32.98 -26.63 -23.91
N SER A 55 -32.63 -27.93 -23.81
CA SER A 55 -32.21 -28.58 -22.56
C SER A 55 -30.96 -27.94 -21.91
N PRO A 56 -30.85 -27.96 -20.57
CA PRO A 56 -29.69 -27.41 -19.86
C PRO A 56 -28.40 -28.18 -20.10
N ASN A 57 -27.28 -27.45 -20.24
CA ASN A 57 -25.94 -28.04 -20.24
C ASN A 57 -25.14 -27.53 -19.02
N PRO A 58 -25.30 -28.17 -17.84
CA PRO A 58 -24.63 -27.74 -16.62
C PRO A 58 -23.11 -27.92 -16.65
N VAL A 59 -22.60 -28.83 -17.50
CA VAL A 59 -21.16 -29.14 -17.58
C VAL A 59 -20.38 -27.94 -18.11
N LEU A 60 -20.86 -27.30 -19.17
CA LEU A 60 -20.21 -26.12 -19.76
C LEU A 60 -20.07 -24.97 -18.75
N PHE A 61 -21.14 -24.65 -18.03
CA PHE A 61 -21.11 -23.57 -17.03
C PHE A 61 -20.23 -23.91 -15.83
N THR A 62 -20.20 -25.17 -15.42
CA THR A 62 -19.33 -25.61 -14.32
C THR A 62 -17.85 -25.47 -14.71
N VAL A 63 -17.48 -25.89 -15.93
CA VAL A 63 -16.11 -25.74 -16.45
C VAL A 63 -15.69 -24.27 -16.54
N MET A 64 -16.61 -23.37 -16.93
CA MET A 64 -16.34 -21.93 -16.99
C MET A 64 -16.25 -21.29 -15.60
N ALA A 65 -17.04 -21.74 -14.63
CA ALA A 65 -17.06 -21.18 -13.28
C ALA A 65 -15.79 -21.48 -12.47
N ILE A 66 -15.20 -22.67 -12.64
CA ILE A 66 -14.01 -23.11 -11.90
C ILE A 66 -12.83 -22.10 -12.01
N PRO A 67 -12.35 -21.70 -13.21
CA PRO A 67 -11.24 -20.74 -13.32
C PRO A 67 -11.60 -19.34 -12.79
N CYS A 68 -12.85 -18.89 -12.96
CA CYS A 68 -13.32 -17.63 -12.38
C CYS A 68 -13.24 -17.64 -10.84
N ILE A 69 -13.69 -18.72 -10.21
CA ILE A 69 -13.63 -18.87 -8.75
C ILE A 69 -12.17 -19.00 -8.29
N ALA A 70 -11.35 -19.80 -8.98
CA ALA A 70 -9.95 -20.02 -8.61
C ALA A 70 -9.13 -18.70 -8.66
N THR A 71 -9.30 -17.91 -9.72
CA THR A 71 -8.62 -16.61 -9.87
C THR A 71 -9.06 -15.59 -8.82
N LEU A 72 -10.35 -15.59 -8.48
CA LEU A 72 -10.91 -14.75 -7.42
C LEU A 72 -10.29 -15.09 -6.05
N LEU A 73 -10.28 -16.38 -5.69
CA LEU A 73 -9.71 -16.87 -4.44
C LEU A 73 -8.22 -16.54 -4.32
N TRP A 74 -7.45 -16.74 -5.39
CA TRP A 74 -6.02 -16.43 -5.41
C TRP A 74 -5.75 -14.93 -5.22
N LYS A 75 -6.52 -14.05 -5.87
CA LYS A 75 -6.41 -12.60 -5.69
C LYS A 75 -6.78 -12.15 -4.28
N ILE A 76 -7.86 -12.70 -3.70
CA ILE A 76 -8.25 -12.42 -2.32
C ILE A 76 -7.13 -12.83 -1.35
N TYR A 77 -6.57 -14.03 -1.53
CA TYR A 77 -5.48 -14.53 -0.69
C TYR A 77 -4.25 -13.62 -0.75
N LYS A 78 -3.78 -13.29 -1.96
CA LYS A 78 -2.61 -12.42 -2.16
C LYS A 78 -2.86 -11.00 -1.63
N GLY A 79 -4.03 -10.44 -1.93
CA GLY A 79 -4.42 -9.09 -1.52
C GLY A 79 -4.49 -8.93 0.00
N ARG A 80 -5.03 -9.91 0.74
CA ARG A 80 -5.15 -9.84 2.21
C ARG A 80 -3.81 -9.64 2.91
N LYS A 81 -2.78 -10.40 2.53
CA LYS A 81 -1.45 -10.30 3.15
C LYS A 81 -0.80 -8.95 2.84
N GLU A 82 -0.93 -8.48 1.61
CA GLU A 82 -0.36 -7.21 1.18
C GLU A 82 -1.06 -6.01 1.85
N VAL A 83 -2.40 -6.02 1.90
CA VAL A 83 -3.19 -5.00 2.59
C VAL A 83 -2.81 -4.90 4.06
N LYS A 84 -2.67 -6.04 4.77
CA LYS A 84 -2.27 -6.03 6.18
C LYS A 84 -0.90 -5.38 6.38
N ARG A 85 0.06 -5.68 5.50
CA ARG A 85 1.41 -5.10 5.55
C ARG A 85 1.40 -3.59 5.27
N ILE A 86 0.67 -3.15 4.24
CA ILE A 86 0.58 -1.72 3.87
C ILE A 86 -0.12 -0.94 4.98
N LYS A 87 -1.22 -1.44 5.52
CA LYS A 87 -1.93 -0.78 6.63
C LYS A 87 -1.04 -0.62 7.87
N LEU A 88 -0.20 -1.60 8.17
CA LEU A 88 0.75 -1.51 9.27
C LEU A 88 1.78 -0.40 9.04
N GLY A 89 2.38 -0.32 7.84
CA GLY A 89 3.32 0.74 7.49
C GLY A 89 2.66 2.13 7.52
N LEU A 90 1.47 2.24 6.93
CA LEU A 90 0.68 3.47 6.91
C LEU A 90 0.38 3.97 8.32
N ALA A 91 -0.02 3.08 9.23
CA ALA A 91 -0.28 3.45 10.63
C ALA A 91 0.98 4.01 11.32
N GLY A 92 2.15 3.46 11.02
CA GLY A 92 3.41 3.98 11.54
C GLY A 92 3.79 5.33 10.96
N GLU A 93 3.70 5.51 9.64
CA GLU A 93 3.98 6.79 8.98
C GLU A 93 3.02 7.90 9.43
N LEU A 94 1.74 7.58 9.61
CA LEU A 94 0.76 8.51 10.18
C LEU A 94 1.11 8.89 11.62
N ALA A 95 1.45 7.92 12.47
CA ALA A 95 1.80 8.18 13.85
C ALA A 95 3.07 9.05 13.96
N VAL A 96 4.14 8.69 13.23
CA VAL A 96 5.38 9.47 13.20
C VAL A 96 5.10 10.87 12.64
N GLY A 97 4.39 10.98 11.52
CA GLY A 97 4.00 12.27 10.93
C GLY A 97 3.28 13.17 11.93
N GLN A 98 2.30 12.64 12.67
CA GLN A 98 1.59 13.39 13.72
C GLN A 98 2.50 13.88 14.85
N PHE A 99 3.51 13.10 15.25
CA PHE A 99 4.50 13.56 16.23
C PHE A 99 5.41 14.64 15.66
N LEU A 100 5.85 14.48 14.41
CA LEU A 100 6.68 15.47 13.73
C LEU A 100 5.95 16.79 13.61
N GLU A 101 4.67 16.80 13.23
CA GLU A 101 3.84 18.00 13.09
C GLU A 101 3.86 18.92 14.34
N ARG A 102 4.09 18.37 15.55
CA ARG A 102 4.27 19.16 16.77
C ARG A 102 5.51 20.06 16.75
N LEU A 103 6.56 19.67 16.01
CA LEU A 103 7.79 20.44 15.85
C LEU A 103 7.57 21.71 15.01
N ARG A 104 6.47 21.82 14.26
CA ARG A 104 6.14 23.07 13.56
C ARG A 104 5.98 24.25 14.51
N ALA A 105 5.43 24.01 15.70
CA ALA A 105 5.31 25.03 16.74
C ALA A 105 6.67 25.55 17.24
N GLN A 106 7.75 24.79 16.98
CA GLN A 106 9.13 25.14 17.33
C GLN A 106 9.89 25.72 16.12
N GLY A 107 9.20 26.13 15.06
CA GLY A 107 9.81 26.73 13.87
C GLY A 107 10.33 25.72 12.85
N SER A 108 9.93 24.44 12.95
CA SER A 108 10.29 23.44 11.94
C SER A 108 9.31 23.47 10.76
N HIS A 109 9.82 23.32 9.53
CA HIS A 109 9.02 23.05 8.35
C HIS A 109 9.08 21.57 8.03
N ILE A 110 7.92 20.96 7.81
CA ILE A 110 7.82 19.51 7.68
C ILE A 110 7.17 19.20 6.33
N PHE A 111 7.73 18.21 5.64
CA PHE A 111 7.23 17.71 4.38
C PHE A 111 7.10 16.21 4.50
N HIS A 112 6.01 15.66 4.00
CA HIS A 112 5.73 14.24 4.04
C HIS A 112 5.60 13.67 2.64
N ASP A 113 5.95 12.39 2.49
CA ASP A 113 5.81 11.60 1.27
C ASP A 113 6.31 12.31 0.01
N ILE A 114 7.53 12.87 0.09
CA ILE A 114 8.14 13.63 -1.02
C ILE A 114 8.49 12.65 -2.15
N PRO A 115 7.94 12.83 -3.35
CA PRO A 115 8.17 11.92 -4.47
C PRO A 115 9.57 12.10 -5.06
N GLY A 116 10.29 11.00 -5.22
CA GLY A 116 11.50 10.86 -6.00
C GLY A 116 11.28 10.01 -7.27
N LYS A 117 12.34 9.78 -8.04
CA LYS A 117 12.26 8.91 -9.23
C LYS A 117 12.21 7.44 -8.82
N GLY A 118 11.00 6.90 -8.63
CA GLY A 118 10.77 5.49 -8.31
C GLY A 118 10.85 5.15 -6.81
N PHE A 119 10.94 6.16 -5.95
CA PHE A 119 10.92 6.04 -4.49
C PHE A 119 10.31 7.32 -3.90
N ASN A 120 10.03 7.32 -2.59
CA ASN A 120 9.64 8.53 -1.86
C ASN A 120 10.50 8.69 -0.61
N LEU A 121 10.56 9.91 -0.10
CA LEU A 121 11.02 10.19 1.26
C LEU A 121 9.80 10.25 2.18
N ASP A 122 9.79 9.44 3.24
CA ASP A 122 8.64 9.40 4.15
C ASP A 122 8.41 10.77 4.78
N HIS A 123 9.45 11.35 5.42
CA HIS A 123 9.39 12.70 5.98
C HIS A 123 10.71 13.47 5.83
N VAL A 124 10.61 14.78 5.65
CA VAL A 124 11.73 15.73 5.71
C VAL A 124 11.38 16.84 6.68
N VAL A 125 12.27 17.09 7.63
CA VAL A 125 12.17 18.17 8.62
C VAL A 125 13.26 19.19 8.35
N ILE A 126 12.88 20.44 8.13
CA ILE A 126 13.77 21.57 7.98
C ILE A 126 13.67 22.40 9.25
N HIS A 127 14.78 22.58 9.94
CA HIS A 127 14.88 23.35 11.17
C HIS A 127 16.16 24.21 11.13
N SER A 128 16.28 25.19 12.02
CA SER A 128 17.46 26.05 12.12
C SER A 128 18.76 25.27 12.36
N SER A 129 18.67 24.08 12.97
CA SER A 129 19.81 23.19 13.21
C SER A 129 20.19 22.31 12.00
N GLY A 130 19.34 22.23 10.97
CA GLY A 130 19.63 21.43 9.78
C GLY A 130 18.39 20.84 9.10
N ILE A 131 18.67 20.01 8.09
CA ILE A 131 17.67 19.27 7.31
C ILE A 131 17.79 17.78 7.65
N TYR A 132 16.69 17.16 8.04
CA TYR A 132 16.63 15.79 8.51
C TYR A 132 15.69 14.97 7.63
N VAL A 133 16.19 13.87 7.07
CA VAL A 133 15.36 12.84 6.47
C VAL A 133 14.99 11.83 7.54
N ILE A 134 13.70 11.56 7.68
CA ILE A 134 13.16 10.61 8.64
C ILE A 134 12.42 9.55 7.86
N GLU A 135 12.95 8.33 7.91
CA GLU A 135 12.37 7.13 7.32
C GLU A 135 11.66 6.33 8.42
N THR A 136 10.46 5.86 8.14
CA THR A 136 9.64 5.11 9.10
C THR A 136 9.60 3.63 8.72
N LYS A 137 10.02 2.76 9.66
CA LYS A 137 9.83 1.31 9.54
C LYS A 137 8.99 0.78 10.69
N THR A 138 7.84 0.21 10.34
CA THR A 138 6.92 -0.39 11.31
C THR A 138 7.01 -1.91 11.27
N LEU A 139 7.24 -2.52 12.43
CA LEU A 139 7.41 -3.96 12.58
C LEU A 139 6.36 -4.50 13.54
N SER A 140 5.73 -5.63 13.17
CA SER A 140 4.85 -6.34 14.09
C SER A 140 5.63 -6.89 15.29
N LYS A 141 5.03 -6.79 16.47
CA LYS A 141 5.50 -7.46 17.68
C LYS A 141 5.03 -8.92 17.68
N PRO A 142 5.81 -9.85 18.28
CA PRO A 142 5.34 -11.22 18.48
C PRO A 142 4.21 -11.25 19.51
N ASP A 143 3.37 -12.29 19.47
CA ASP A 143 2.25 -12.46 20.43
C ASP A 143 2.75 -12.70 21.86
N ARG A 144 3.94 -13.28 22.01
CA ARG A 144 4.62 -13.51 23.29
C ARG A 144 6.12 -13.27 23.14
N GLY A 145 6.76 -12.89 24.25
CA GLY A 145 8.20 -12.59 24.32
C GLY A 145 8.54 -11.13 24.03
N GLU A 146 9.84 -10.83 24.03
CA GLU A 146 10.33 -9.46 23.86
C GLU A 146 10.46 -9.06 22.38
N SER A 147 10.34 -7.77 22.14
CA SER A 147 10.61 -7.13 20.84
C SER A 147 11.73 -6.12 21.01
N LYS A 148 12.98 -6.58 20.89
CA LYS A 148 14.17 -5.74 21.03
C LYS A 148 14.71 -5.35 19.67
N LEU A 149 14.96 -4.05 19.49
CA LEU A 149 15.69 -3.50 18.35
C LEU A 149 17.06 -3.04 18.83
N VAL A 150 18.11 -3.43 18.12
CA VAL A 150 19.50 -3.02 18.38
C VAL A 150 20.05 -2.37 17.12
N TYR A 151 20.62 -1.18 17.26
CA TYR A 151 21.39 -0.52 16.22
C TYR A 151 22.88 -0.70 16.51
N ASP A 152 23.61 -1.34 15.59
CA ASP A 152 25.04 -1.64 15.73
C ASP A 152 25.96 -0.60 15.04
N GLY A 153 25.40 0.50 14.53
CA GLY A 153 26.10 1.50 13.73
C GLY A 153 25.91 1.35 12.21
N ASN A 154 25.53 0.16 11.74
CA ASN A 154 25.35 -0.13 10.32
C ASN A 154 24.04 -0.86 9.99
N HIS A 155 23.50 -1.64 10.91
CA HIS A 155 22.29 -2.45 10.76
C HIS A 155 21.35 -2.26 11.95
N ILE A 156 20.08 -2.60 11.70
CA ILE A 156 19.08 -2.76 12.75
C ILE A 156 18.81 -4.26 12.89
N LEU A 157 19.05 -4.79 14.08
CA LEU A 157 18.76 -6.18 14.45
C LEU A 157 17.46 -6.24 15.24
N LYS A 158 16.54 -7.11 14.82
CA LYS A 158 15.34 -7.47 15.56
C LYS A 158 15.56 -8.82 16.22
N ASN A 159 15.59 -8.86 17.55
CA ASN A 159 15.86 -10.08 18.32
C ASN A 159 17.08 -10.85 17.76
N SER A 160 18.20 -10.12 17.58
CA SER A 160 19.47 -10.64 17.05
C SER A 160 19.46 -11.08 15.58
N THR A 161 18.37 -10.88 14.85
CA THR A 161 18.28 -11.16 13.41
C THR A 161 18.24 -9.84 12.62
N ALA A 162 19.07 -9.73 11.58
CA ALA A 162 19.05 -8.56 10.70
C ALA A 162 17.72 -8.45 9.93
N LEU A 163 17.28 -7.22 9.70
CA LEU A 163 16.13 -6.98 8.82
C LEU A 163 16.50 -7.28 7.36
N ASP A 164 15.58 -7.88 6.62
CA ASP A 164 15.73 -8.31 5.22
C ASP A 164 16.26 -7.18 4.31
N ARG A 165 15.76 -5.95 4.51
CA ARG A 165 16.32 -4.74 3.90
C ARG A 165 16.89 -3.85 4.98
N ASN A 166 18.14 -3.44 4.83
CA ASN A 166 18.81 -2.57 5.78
C ASN A 166 18.22 -1.13 5.72
N PRO A 167 17.49 -0.67 6.76
CA PRO A 167 16.90 0.67 6.75
C PRO A 167 17.94 1.79 6.79
N ILE A 168 19.14 1.51 7.33
CA ILE A 168 20.22 2.49 7.46
C ILE A 168 20.79 2.85 6.07
N THR A 169 20.95 1.86 5.20
CA THR A 169 21.37 2.10 3.82
C THR A 169 20.33 2.92 3.06
N GLN A 170 19.03 2.62 3.26
CA GLN A 170 17.93 3.35 2.63
C GLN A 170 17.92 4.82 3.07
N VAL A 171 17.93 5.10 4.37
CA VAL A 171 17.89 6.50 4.86
C VAL A 171 19.15 7.28 4.46
N ARG A 172 20.33 6.65 4.42
CA ARG A 172 21.57 7.28 3.92
C ARG A 172 21.47 7.63 2.42
N ALA A 173 20.91 6.74 1.60
CA ALA A 173 20.71 7.00 0.18
C ALA A 173 19.69 8.14 -0.05
N ASN A 174 18.59 8.10 0.70
CA ASN A 174 17.55 9.13 0.71
C ASN A 174 18.11 10.51 1.10
N SER A 175 18.93 10.60 2.15
CA SER A 175 19.59 11.84 2.55
C SER A 175 20.59 12.36 1.52
N ARG A 176 21.30 11.47 0.81
CA ARG A 176 22.20 11.88 -0.27
C ARG A 176 21.42 12.48 -1.44
N TRP A 177 20.34 11.82 -1.85
CA TRP A 177 19.49 12.31 -2.93
C TRP A 177 18.87 13.68 -2.61
N LEU A 178 18.43 13.91 -1.37
CA LEU A 178 17.88 15.21 -0.98
C LEU A 178 18.91 16.35 -1.00
N ARG A 179 20.21 16.02 -0.89
CA ARG A 179 21.30 16.99 -0.87
C ARG A 179 21.68 17.49 -2.27
N GLU A 180 21.36 16.72 -3.31
CA GLU A 180 21.66 17.01 -4.71
C GLU A 180 20.68 18.04 -5.28
#